data_AF-A0A7S3CLV8-F1
#
_entry.id   AF-A0A7S3CLV8-F1
#
_cell.length_a   1.000
_cell.length_b   1.000
_cell.length_c   1.000
_cell.angle_alpha   90.00
_cell.angle_beta   90.00
_cell.angle_gamma   90.00
#
_symmetry.space_group_name_H-M   'P 1'
#
loop_
_entity.id
_entity.type
_entity.pdbx_description
1 polymer ?
#
loop_
_entity_poly.entity_id
_entity_poly.type
_entity_poly.pdbx_seq_one_letter_code
_entity_poly.pdbx_strand_id
1 'polypeptide(L)'
;MESSEEETPKEEAYEHNQYQENPVQSAKPRSEVFKQASPDFIKKAKGLTAIVAMLTFVMIVIYPPMTLRHVDCIEDQLLAQLQSQNDFFKNNRMLKKFLMVIMGALTDILLLLFMMRWTYNGGSWRFMISLFLTYSLRLLFGSLFKMRSPEDGDLWEFPGIYSLTVQYGNQNDYYFNPTLSICIQLLNEYRLDRQQLLMWVSLLALVGDCYLSYILKGHYLIDNFGGIALGYYIWLVTNNWLCYFVDVKVFGMTIHERFPNQQLQSDCQNCGECVHDWLQLDEIEKLKRQSRFRDTKYHQQTPQHSQTAATTQDPAPQNPDHQRQ
;
A
#
# COMPACT_ATOMS: atom_id res chain seq x y z
N MET A 1 17.57 -70.07 26.73
CA MET A 1 16.64 -70.40 25.64
C MET A 1 15.67 -69.25 25.58
N GLU A 2 16.06 -68.24 24.80
CA GLU A 2 15.59 -68.01 23.41
C GLU A 2 14.21 -67.34 23.48
N SER A 3 13.93 -66.21 22.86
CA SER A 3 14.45 -65.68 21.60
C SER A 3 14.30 -64.16 21.56
N SER A 4 15.36 -63.47 21.16
CA SER A 4 15.39 -62.08 20.74
C SER A 4 14.82 -61.96 19.32
N GLU A 5 13.75 -61.19 19.15
CA GLU A 5 13.28 -60.78 17.82
C GLU A 5 13.94 -59.44 17.46
N GLU A 6 14.70 -59.50 16.37
CA GLU A 6 15.51 -58.46 15.77
C GLU A 6 14.66 -57.81 14.65
N GLU A 7 14.09 -56.64 14.92
CA GLU A 7 13.36 -55.87 13.91
C GLU A 7 14.35 -55.12 13.00
N THR A 8 14.35 -55.53 11.73
CA THR A 8 15.13 -54.93 10.65
C THR A 8 14.52 -53.59 10.21
N PRO A 9 15.34 -52.54 9.96
CA PRO A 9 14.85 -51.29 9.40
C PRO A 9 14.59 -51.48 7.90
N LYS A 10 13.34 -51.23 7.49
CA LYS A 10 12.96 -51.16 6.08
C LYS A 10 13.61 -49.94 5.44
N GLU A 11 14.58 -50.17 4.56
CA GLU A 11 15.05 -49.18 3.59
C GLU A 11 13.87 -48.71 2.72
N GLU A 12 13.36 -47.52 2.99
CA GLU A 12 12.48 -46.81 2.09
C GLU A 12 13.30 -46.39 0.86
N ALA A 13 13.09 -47.13 -0.23
CA ALA A 13 13.58 -46.80 -1.55
C ALA A 13 13.15 -45.37 -1.91
N TYR A 14 14.13 -44.46 -1.87
CA TYR A 14 14.02 -43.11 -2.38
C TYR A 14 13.75 -43.21 -3.89
N GLU A 15 12.48 -43.16 -4.28
CA GLU A 15 12.06 -42.98 -5.66
C GLU A 15 12.65 -41.67 -6.16
N HIS A 16 13.73 -41.79 -6.93
CA HIS A 16 14.24 -40.76 -7.80
C HIS A 16 13.14 -40.44 -8.83
N ASN A 17 12.19 -39.58 -8.43
CA ASN A 17 11.31 -38.90 -9.36
C ASN A 17 12.20 -38.06 -10.27
N GLN A 18 12.52 -38.64 -11.43
CA GLN A 18 12.99 -37.90 -12.58
C GLN A 18 11.97 -36.80 -12.82
N TYR A 19 12.33 -35.58 -12.44
CA TYR A 19 11.71 -34.39 -12.98
C TYR A 19 11.89 -34.49 -14.49
N GLN A 20 10.88 -35.03 -15.18
CA GLN A 20 10.74 -34.85 -16.60
C GLN A 20 10.69 -33.34 -16.79
N GLU A 21 11.79 -32.79 -17.31
CA GLU A 21 11.84 -31.46 -17.88
C GLU A 21 10.72 -31.41 -18.93
N ASN A 22 9.55 -30.93 -18.51
CA ASN A 22 8.53 -30.54 -19.46
C ASN A 22 9.22 -29.54 -20.38
N PRO A 23 9.31 -29.81 -21.69
CA PRO A 23 9.97 -28.90 -22.61
C PRO A 23 9.28 -27.55 -22.40
N VAL A 24 10.08 -26.59 -21.91
CA VAL A 24 9.65 -25.21 -21.72
C VAL A 24 9.08 -24.79 -23.06
N GLN A 25 7.76 -24.84 -23.20
CA GLN A 25 7.08 -24.38 -24.40
C GLN A 25 7.50 -22.93 -24.51
N SER A 26 8.40 -22.64 -25.47
CA SER A 26 9.01 -21.32 -25.58
C SER A 26 7.86 -20.34 -25.70
N ALA A 27 7.61 -19.60 -24.62
CA ALA A 27 6.51 -18.68 -24.55
C ALA A 27 6.69 -17.75 -25.76
N LYS A 28 5.71 -17.74 -26.68
CA LYS A 28 5.75 -16.88 -27.86
C LYS A 28 6.15 -15.47 -27.37
N PRO A 29 7.25 -14.89 -27.86
CA PRO A 29 7.72 -13.61 -27.37
C PRO A 29 6.58 -12.60 -27.48
N ARG A 30 6.14 -12.07 -26.33
CA ARG A 30 4.98 -11.17 -26.22
C ARG A 30 5.27 -9.79 -26.83
N SER A 31 6.40 -9.62 -27.52
CA SER A 31 6.71 -8.43 -28.30
C SER A 31 5.71 -8.17 -29.43
N GLU A 32 4.85 -9.13 -29.80
CA GLU A 32 3.84 -8.94 -30.84
C GLU A 32 2.50 -8.31 -30.38
N VAL A 33 2.27 -8.09 -29.08
CA VAL A 33 0.91 -7.71 -28.61
C VAL A 33 0.67 -6.20 -28.54
N PHE A 34 1.71 -5.37 -28.61
CA PHE A 34 1.54 -3.93 -28.84
C PHE A 34 1.96 -3.61 -30.27
N LYS A 35 1.00 -3.69 -31.21
CA LYS A 35 1.16 -3.05 -32.51
C LYS A 35 1.48 -1.58 -32.23
N GLN A 36 2.73 -1.18 -32.48
CA GLN A 36 3.14 0.21 -32.43
C GLN A 36 2.13 1.00 -33.25
N ALA A 37 1.46 1.95 -32.61
CA ALA A 37 0.46 2.75 -33.29
C ALA A 37 1.10 3.40 -34.51
N SER A 38 0.39 3.40 -35.65
CA SER A 38 0.90 4.00 -36.88
C SER A 38 1.45 5.41 -36.58
N PRO A 39 2.62 5.80 -37.13
CA PRO A 39 3.18 7.13 -36.90
C PRO A 39 2.18 8.24 -37.24
N ASP A 40 1.30 8.01 -38.22
CA ASP A 40 0.21 8.92 -38.59
C ASP A 40 -0.84 9.07 -37.49
N PHE A 41 -1.19 7.97 -36.81
CA PHE A 41 -2.11 8.01 -35.68
C PHE A 41 -1.51 8.80 -34.52
N ILE A 42 -0.23 8.58 -34.20
CA ILE A 42 0.47 9.32 -33.15
C ILE A 42 0.51 10.82 -33.49
N LYS A 43 0.81 11.17 -34.75
CA LYS A 43 0.81 12.57 -35.20
C LYS A 43 -0.57 13.22 -35.09
N LYS A 44 -1.64 12.52 -35.51
CA LYS A 44 -3.03 13.00 -35.39
C LYS A 44 -3.47 13.15 -33.93
N ALA A 45 -3.14 12.18 -33.08
CA ALA A 45 -3.45 12.22 -31.65
C ALA A 45 -2.75 13.41 -30.96
N LYS A 46 -1.44 13.60 -31.20
CA LYS A 46 -0.70 14.76 -30.69
C LYS A 46 -1.29 16.09 -31.17
N GLY A 47 -1.65 16.18 -32.45
CA GLY A 47 -2.32 17.36 -33.01
C GLY A 47 -3.67 17.65 -32.35
N LEU A 48 -4.50 16.63 -32.16
CA LEU A 48 -5.79 16.76 -31.48
C LEU A 48 -5.62 17.18 -30.02
N THR A 49 -4.71 16.55 -29.28
CA THR A 49 -4.40 16.92 -27.89
C THR A 49 -3.91 18.36 -27.80
N ALA A 50 -3.06 18.82 -28.71
CA ALA A 50 -2.60 20.20 -28.76
C ALA A 50 -3.74 21.19 -29.04
N ILE A 51 -4.65 20.86 -29.97
CA ILE A 51 -5.83 21.69 -30.27
C ILE A 51 -6.75 21.77 -29.05
N VAL A 52 -7.05 20.64 -28.41
CA VAL A 52 -7.89 20.61 -27.19
C VAL A 52 -7.23 21.41 -26.07
N ALA A 53 -5.93 21.23 -25.83
CA ALA A 53 -5.20 22.00 -24.82
C ALA A 53 -5.23 23.49 -25.11
N MET A 54 -5.06 23.89 -26.38
CA MET A 54 -5.11 25.29 -26.80
C MET A 54 -6.53 25.87 -26.63
N LEU A 55 -7.56 25.14 -27.02
CA LEU A 55 -8.96 25.56 -26.84
C LEU A 55 -9.31 25.69 -25.35
N THR A 56 -8.88 24.75 -24.51
CA THR A 56 -9.05 24.83 -23.06
C THR A 56 -8.32 26.05 -22.48
N PHE A 57 -7.07 26.28 -22.90
CA PHE A 57 -6.32 27.46 -22.47
C PHE A 57 -7.01 28.76 -22.90
N VAL A 58 -7.47 28.85 -24.15
CA VAL A 58 -8.21 30.01 -24.65
C VAL A 58 -9.51 30.21 -23.87
N MET A 59 -10.26 29.15 -23.57
CA MET A 59 -11.46 29.24 -22.74
C MET A 59 -11.15 29.74 -21.33
N ILE A 60 -10.07 29.26 -20.70
CA ILE A 60 -9.63 29.74 -19.37
C ILE A 60 -9.24 31.23 -19.41
N VAL A 61 -8.59 31.68 -20.49
CA VAL A 61 -8.17 33.07 -20.64
C VAL A 61 -9.35 34.00 -20.97
N ILE A 62 -10.29 33.56 -21.82
CA ILE A 62 -11.44 34.36 -22.25
C ILE A 62 -12.52 34.43 -21.17
N TYR A 63 -12.75 33.34 -20.43
CA TYR A 63 -13.74 33.30 -19.35
C TYR A 63 -13.03 33.69 -18.06
N PRO A 64 -13.04 34.97 -17.63
CA PRO A 64 -12.35 35.39 -16.43
C PRO A 64 -12.85 34.53 -15.26
N PRO A 65 -11.98 33.73 -14.62
CA PRO A 65 -12.42 32.66 -13.74
C PRO A 65 -13.06 33.15 -12.45
N MET A 66 -12.99 34.45 -12.14
CA MET A 66 -13.60 35.03 -10.95
C MET A 66 -14.12 36.43 -11.24
N THR A 67 -15.42 36.64 -11.08
CA THR A 67 -15.93 38.01 -10.89
C THR A 67 -15.34 38.54 -9.59
N LEU A 68 -14.77 39.74 -9.59
CA LEU A 68 -14.26 40.46 -8.41
C LEU A 68 -15.38 40.89 -7.43
N ARG A 69 -16.42 40.07 -7.25
CA ARG A 69 -17.40 40.29 -6.20
C ARG A 69 -16.69 40.04 -4.87
N HIS A 70 -16.74 41.04 -3.99
CA HIS A 70 -16.34 40.86 -2.61
C HIS A 70 -17.28 39.80 -2.02
N VAL A 71 -16.77 38.59 -1.79
CA VAL A 71 -17.53 37.54 -1.12
C VAL A 71 -17.17 37.63 0.35
N ASP A 72 -18.12 38.07 1.17
CA ASP A 72 -17.89 38.29 2.61
C ASP A 72 -17.66 36.98 3.37
N CYS A 73 -18.11 35.86 2.80
CA CYS A 73 -18.01 34.50 3.33
C CYS A 73 -17.51 33.52 2.27
N ILE A 74 -17.14 32.30 2.67
CA ILE A 74 -16.82 31.24 1.72
C ILE A 74 -18.12 30.71 1.10
N GLU A 75 -18.23 30.79 -0.22
CA GLU A 75 -19.40 30.31 -0.97
C GLU A 75 -19.02 29.14 -1.86
N ASP A 76 -19.68 27.99 -1.66
CA ASP A 76 -19.55 26.82 -2.52
C ASP A 76 -20.78 26.73 -3.43
N GLN A 77 -20.58 27.11 -4.70
CA GLN A 77 -21.62 27.12 -5.72
C GLN A 77 -22.22 25.73 -5.96
N LEU A 78 -21.45 24.66 -5.77
CA LEU A 78 -21.97 23.30 -5.92
C LEU A 78 -22.97 22.97 -4.80
N LEU A 79 -22.65 23.36 -3.56
CA LEU A 79 -23.58 23.21 -2.44
C LEU A 79 -24.85 24.06 -2.65
N ALA A 80 -24.72 25.27 -3.19
CA ALA A 80 -25.86 26.11 -3.54
C ALA A 80 -26.74 25.47 -4.63
N GLN A 81 -26.14 24.85 -5.64
CA GLN A 81 -26.88 24.12 -6.69
C GLN A 81 -27.61 22.88 -6.13
N LEU A 82 -27.04 22.22 -5.12
CA LEU A 82 -27.62 21.05 -4.48
C LEU A 82 -28.59 21.38 -3.34
N GLN A 83 -28.92 22.66 -3.13
CA GLN A 83 -29.83 23.10 -2.07
C GLN A 83 -31.20 22.41 -2.12
N SER A 84 -31.75 22.20 -3.31
CA SER A 84 -33.04 21.52 -3.46
C SER A 84 -33.02 20.07 -2.95
N GLN A 85 -31.90 19.37 -3.14
CA GLN A 85 -31.70 18.02 -2.62
C GLN A 85 -31.46 18.05 -1.10
N ASN A 86 -30.67 19.01 -0.61
CA ASN A 86 -30.48 19.23 0.83
C ASN A 86 -31.84 19.43 1.54
N ASP A 87 -32.71 20.30 1.00
CA ASP A 87 -34.03 20.58 1.54
C ASP A 87 -34.93 19.32 1.54
N PHE A 88 -34.83 18.49 0.50
CA PHE A 88 -35.53 17.20 0.45
C PHE A 88 -35.08 16.28 1.60
N PHE A 89 -33.78 16.14 1.86
CA PHE A 89 -33.26 15.31 2.95
C PHE A 89 -33.48 15.92 4.34
N LYS A 90 -33.57 17.25 4.44
CA LYS A 90 -33.96 17.97 5.66
C LYS A 90 -35.37 17.58 6.10
N ASN A 91 -36.29 17.45 5.15
CA ASN A 91 -37.67 17.02 5.39
C ASN A 91 -37.79 15.50 5.59
N ASN A 92 -36.97 14.69 4.91
CA ASN A 92 -37.01 13.23 4.95
C ASN A 92 -35.93 12.62 5.86
N ARG A 93 -36.05 12.85 7.19
CA ARG A 93 -35.05 12.41 8.18
C ARG A 93 -34.75 10.92 8.16
N MET A 94 -35.76 10.07 7.93
CA MET A 94 -35.58 8.62 7.90
C MET A 94 -34.68 8.18 6.74
N LEU A 95 -34.94 8.69 5.54
CA LEU A 95 -34.13 8.39 4.36
C LEU A 95 -32.70 8.91 4.51
N LYS A 96 -32.53 10.11 5.07
CA LYS A 96 -31.21 10.67 5.39
C LYS A 96 -30.40 9.71 6.28
N LYS A 97 -30.96 9.31 7.43
CA LYS A 97 -30.30 8.42 8.37
C LYS A 97 -30.00 7.05 7.75
N PHE A 98 -30.94 6.53 6.96
CA PHE A 98 -30.76 5.27 6.25
C PHE A 98 -29.59 5.31 5.26
N LEU A 99 -29.48 6.37 4.44
CA LEU A 99 -28.35 6.52 3.52
C LEU A 99 -27.02 6.69 4.26
N MET A 100 -26.98 7.47 5.35
CA MET A 100 -25.78 7.63 6.17
C MET A 100 -25.31 6.28 6.75
N VAL A 101 -26.24 5.47 7.27
CA VAL A 101 -25.91 4.13 7.79
C VAL A 101 -25.42 3.21 6.68
N ILE A 102 -26.10 3.18 5.53
CA ILE A 102 -25.72 2.28 4.43
C ILE A 102 -24.35 2.62 3.87
N MET A 103 -24.09 3.90 3.58
CA MET A 103 -22.81 4.30 2.98
C MET A 103 -21.67 4.17 4.00
N GLY A 104 -21.87 4.58 5.24
CA GLY A 104 -20.89 4.37 6.32
C GLY A 104 -20.59 2.87 6.55
N ALA A 105 -21.63 2.03 6.60
CA ALA A 105 -21.45 0.58 6.74
C ALA A 105 -20.76 -0.06 5.53
N LEU A 106 -21.02 0.43 4.31
CA LEU A 106 -20.37 -0.06 3.10
C LEU A 106 -18.86 0.19 3.16
N THR A 107 -18.45 1.41 3.53
CA THR A 107 -17.04 1.78 3.67
C THR A 107 -16.38 1.01 4.82
N ASP A 108 -17.07 0.81 5.94
CA ASP A 108 -16.57 0.01 7.06
C ASP A 108 -16.41 -1.47 6.70
N ILE A 109 -17.36 -2.06 5.97
CA ILE A 109 -17.28 -3.45 5.51
C ILE A 109 -16.09 -3.63 4.56
N LEU A 110 -15.88 -2.70 3.62
CA LEU A 110 -14.71 -2.74 2.74
C LEU A 110 -13.41 -2.67 3.56
N LEU A 111 -13.31 -1.72 4.48
CA LEU A 111 -12.14 -1.62 5.36
C LEU A 111 -11.92 -2.93 6.15
N LEU A 112 -12.96 -3.46 6.80
CA LEU A 112 -12.86 -4.68 7.62
C LEU A 112 -12.51 -5.91 6.78
N LEU A 113 -13.08 -6.07 5.58
CA LEU A 113 -12.73 -7.16 4.67
C LEU A 113 -11.26 -7.06 4.23
N PHE A 114 -10.76 -5.84 3.96
CA PHE A 114 -9.35 -5.63 3.68
C PHE A 114 -8.47 -6.02 4.89
N MET A 115 -8.79 -5.50 6.09
CA MET A 115 -8.05 -5.79 7.32
C MET A 115 -8.03 -7.28 7.66
N MET A 116 -9.18 -7.95 7.51
CA MET A 116 -9.34 -9.38 7.74
C MET A 116 -8.44 -10.18 6.80
N ARG A 117 -8.53 -9.90 5.49
CA ARG A 117 -7.68 -10.54 4.48
C ARG A 117 -6.20 -10.31 4.76
N TRP A 118 -5.80 -9.07 5.06
CA TRP A 118 -4.42 -8.72 5.37
C TRP A 118 -3.91 -9.46 6.62
N THR A 119 -4.74 -9.62 7.65
CA THR A 119 -4.37 -10.33 8.88
C THR A 119 -4.20 -11.84 8.66
N TYR A 120 -5.08 -12.47 7.87
CA TYR A 120 -5.04 -13.92 7.64
C TYR A 120 -4.04 -14.35 6.57
N ASN A 121 -3.97 -13.63 5.45
CA ASN A 121 -3.11 -14.00 4.33
C ASN A 121 -1.72 -13.35 4.43
N GLY A 122 -1.53 -12.46 5.40
CA GLY A 122 -0.43 -11.51 5.39
C GLY A 122 -0.57 -10.52 4.22
N GLY A 123 0.48 -9.74 4.02
CA GLY A 123 0.58 -8.84 2.88
C GLY A 123 1.44 -7.63 3.20
N SER A 124 1.61 -6.80 2.18
CA SER A 124 2.33 -5.54 2.28
C SER A 124 1.72 -4.62 3.36
N TRP A 125 2.56 -3.89 4.10
CA TRP A 125 2.12 -2.89 5.08
C TRP A 125 1.59 -1.60 4.45
N ARG A 126 1.44 -1.57 3.12
CA ARG A 126 1.16 -0.37 2.32
C ARG A 126 -0.12 0.33 2.77
N PHE A 127 -1.19 -0.42 2.92
CA PHE A 127 -2.47 0.16 3.32
C PHE A 127 -2.42 0.65 4.77
N MET A 128 -1.78 -0.09 5.69
CA MET A 128 -1.67 0.30 7.10
C MET A 128 -0.91 1.62 7.26
N ILE A 129 0.20 1.78 6.55
CA ILE A 129 0.98 3.02 6.54
C ILE A 129 0.16 4.16 5.91
N SER A 130 -0.57 3.89 4.82
CA SER A 130 -1.43 4.90 4.17
C SER A 130 -2.54 5.38 5.11
N LEU A 131 -3.19 4.44 5.82
CA LEU A 131 -4.24 4.71 6.80
C LEU A 131 -3.69 5.55 7.96
N PHE A 132 -2.52 5.17 8.50
CA PHE A 132 -1.84 5.91 9.55
C PHE A 132 -1.51 7.35 9.13
N LEU A 133 -0.94 7.54 7.93
CA LEU A 133 -0.61 8.86 7.40
C LEU A 133 -1.85 9.73 7.18
N THR A 134 -2.95 9.14 6.69
CA THR A 134 -4.22 9.83 6.46
C THR A 134 -4.78 10.38 7.77
N TYR A 135 -4.85 9.55 8.81
CA TYR A 135 -5.35 10.01 10.12
C TYR A 135 -4.36 10.93 10.85
N SER A 136 -3.05 10.76 10.65
CA SER A 136 -2.05 11.70 11.18
C SER A 136 -2.21 13.09 10.57
N LEU A 137 -2.43 13.18 9.25
CA LEU A 137 -2.72 14.43 8.56
C LEU A 137 -4.06 15.02 9.00
N ARG A 138 -5.07 14.18 9.25
CA ARG A 138 -6.35 14.63 9.83
C ARG A 138 -6.14 15.33 11.17
N LEU A 139 -5.39 14.71 12.08
CA LEU A 139 -5.09 15.29 13.39
C LEU A 139 -4.27 16.58 13.27
N LEU A 140 -3.27 16.59 12.39
CA LEU A 140 -2.45 17.77 12.14
C LEU A 140 -3.30 18.93 11.61
N PHE A 141 -4.07 18.74 10.54
CA PHE A 141 -4.88 19.81 9.96
C PHE A 141 -6.01 20.25 10.89
N GLY A 142 -6.66 19.33 11.61
CA GLY A 142 -7.67 19.71 12.61
C GLY A 142 -7.12 20.57 13.75
N SER A 143 -5.81 20.48 14.03
CA SER A 143 -5.14 21.34 15.02
C SER A 143 -4.70 22.69 14.45
N LEU A 144 -4.34 22.74 13.17
CA LEU A 144 -3.75 23.92 12.52
C LEU A 144 -4.77 24.81 11.80
N PHE A 145 -5.83 24.23 11.25
CA PHE A 145 -6.77 24.90 10.36
C PHE A 145 -8.21 24.59 10.77
N LYS A 146 -9.02 25.65 10.88
CA LYS A 146 -10.44 25.58 11.20
C LYS A 146 -11.19 26.47 10.23
N MET A 147 -12.18 25.92 9.55
CA MET A 147 -13.01 26.67 8.61
C MET A 147 -14.35 27.01 9.25
N ARG A 148 -15.14 27.88 8.61
CA ARG A 148 -16.50 28.13 9.07
C ARG A 148 -17.42 27.02 8.53
N SER A 149 -18.29 26.50 9.39
CA SER A 149 -19.38 25.60 8.99
C SER A 149 -20.37 26.35 8.07
N PRO A 150 -20.99 25.69 7.08
CA PRO A 150 -21.96 26.32 6.17
C PRO A 150 -23.11 27.00 6.94
N GLU A 151 -23.59 28.14 6.44
CA GLU A 151 -24.52 29.03 7.18
C GLU A 151 -25.85 28.36 7.54
N ASP A 152 -26.36 27.46 6.70
CA ASP A 152 -27.59 26.70 6.95
C ASP A 152 -27.41 25.51 7.91
N GLY A 153 -26.19 25.31 8.40
CA GLY A 153 -25.77 24.15 9.18
C GLY A 153 -25.53 22.90 8.33
N ASP A 154 -24.87 21.91 8.95
CA ASP A 154 -24.69 20.58 8.39
C ASP A 154 -25.87 19.68 8.77
N LEU A 155 -26.28 18.80 7.85
CA LEU A 155 -27.28 17.76 8.16
C LEU A 155 -26.64 16.48 8.70
N TRP A 156 -25.33 16.50 8.96
CA TRP A 156 -24.45 15.38 9.30
C TRP A 156 -24.55 14.95 10.78
N GLU A 157 -25.78 14.62 11.20
CA GLU A 157 -26.07 14.18 12.56
C GLU A 157 -25.86 12.68 12.77
N PHE A 158 -25.79 12.24 14.03
CA PHE A 158 -25.70 10.82 14.37
C PHE A 158 -26.95 10.05 13.90
N PRO A 159 -26.81 9.03 13.03
CA PRO A 159 -27.96 8.35 12.45
C PRO A 159 -28.52 7.23 13.34
N GLY A 160 -27.86 6.89 14.46
CA GLY A 160 -28.25 5.85 15.40
C GLY A 160 -27.25 4.70 15.52
N ILE A 161 -26.36 4.54 14.54
CA ILE A 161 -25.33 3.50 14.51
C ILE A 161 -23.98 4.18 14.23
N TYR A 162 -22.94 3.79 14.97
CA TYR A 162 -21.58 4.29 14.77
C TYR A 162 -20.93 3.63 13.55
N SER A 163 -20.09 4.40 12.87
CA SER A 163 -19.22 3.92 11.80
C SER A 163 -17.76 3.98 12.28
N LEU A 164 -16.92 3.08 11.78
CA LEU A 164 -15.49 3.05 12.07
C LEU A 164 -14.75 4.16 11.30
N THR A 165 -15.19 4.45 10.08
CA THR A 165 -14.55 5.39 9.16
C THR A 165 -15.20 6.77 9.19
N VAL A 166 -16.52 6.84 9.42
CA VAL A 166 -17.27 8.10 9.43
C VAL A 166 -17.44 8.61 10.85
N GLN A 167 -17.03 9.85 11.08
CA GLN A 167 -17.34 10.58 12.31
C GLN A 167 -18.67 11.31 12.13
N TYR A 168 -19.53 11.23 13.15
CA TYR A 168 -20.85 11.88 13.14
C TYR A 168 -20.90 13.04 14.13
N GLY A 169 -21.79 13.99 13.84
CA GLY A 169 -21.97 15.19 14.63
C GLY A 169 -21.23 16.38 14.05
N ASN A 170 -21.57 17.57 14.55
CA ASN A 170 -21.02 18.82 14.07
C ASN A 170 -19.57 18.97 14.55
N GLN A 171 -18.64 18.70 13.64
CA GLN A 171 -17.20 18.84 13.84
C GLN A 171 -16.69 19.87 12.82
N ASN A 172 -15.67 20.62 13.20
CA ASN A 172 -15.03 21.57 12.30
C ASN A 172 -13.85 20.90 11.58
N ASP A 173 -14.15 19.95 10.71
CA ASP A 173 -13.15 19.18 9.94
C ASP A 173 -13.22 19.43 8.41
N TYR A 174 -13.49 20.67 8.05
CA TYR A 174 -13.49 21.19 6.68
C TYR A 174 -12.06 21.53 6.21
N TYR A 175 -11.26 20.52 5.88
CA TYR A 175 -9.94 20.69 5.25
C TYR A 175 -9.65 19.66 4.16
N PHE A 176 -9.97 18.39 4.43
CA PHE A 176 -10.01 17.32 3.43
C PHE A 176 -10.91 16.21 3.98
N ASN A 177 -11.60 15.49 3.11
CA ASN A 177 -12.46 14.38 3.53
C ASN A 177 -11.65 13.09 3.73
N PRO A 178 -11.44 12.61 4.97
CA PRO A 178 -10.66 11.41 5.24
C PRO A 178 -11.37 10.13 4.79
N THR A 179 -12.70 10.10 4.80
CA THR A 179 -13.47 8.95 4.32
C THR A 179 -13.22 8.73 2.82
N LEU A 180 -13.26 9.79 2.01
CA LEU A 180 -12.93 9.68 0.57
C LEU A 180 -11.47 9.27 0.36
N SER A 181 -10.55 9.72 1.23
CA SER A 181 -9.14 9.32 1.20
C SER A 181 -8.97 7.81 1.41
N ILE A 182 -9.74 7.22 2.33
CA ILE A 182 -9.76 5.77 2.59
C ILE A 182 -10.39 5.02 1.42
N CYS A 183 -11.52 5.51 0.89
CA CYS A 183 -12.20 4.88 -0.24
C CYS A 183 -11.32 4.82 -1.49
N ILE A 184 -10.57 5.89 -1.81
CA ILE A 184 -9.63 5.88 -2.93
C ILE A 184 -8.43 4.96 -2.66
N GLN A 185 -7.94 4.87 -1.43
CA GLN A 185 -6.89 3.91 -1.05
C GLN A 185 -7.38 2.48 -1.25
N LEU A 186 -8.53 2.11 -0.69
CA LEU A 186 -9.13 0.77 -0.84
C LEU A 186 -9.40 0.43 -2.31
N LEU A 187 -9.92 1.38 -3.10
CA LEU A 187 -10.11 1.20 -4.54
C LEU A 187 -8.81 0.77 -5.25
N ASN A 188 -7.70 1.45 -4.94
CA ASN A 188 -6.41 1.16 -5.55
C ASN A 188 -5.80 -0.14 -5.00
N GLU A 189 -5.98 -0.45 -3.73
CA GLU A 189 -5.57 -1.74 -3.13
C GLU A 189 -6.29 -2.92 -3.81
N TYR A 190 -7.62 -2.89 -3.89
CA TYR A 190 -8.38 -3.96 -4.54
C TYR A 190 -8.10 -4.07 -6.04
N ARG A 191 -7.81 -2.95 -6.70
CA ARG A 191 -7.35 -2.95 -8.09
C ARG A 191 -6.01 -3.66 -8.25
N LEU A 192 -5.03 -3.40 -7.37
CA LEU A 192 -3.74 -4.07 -7.40
C LEU A 192 -3.86 -5.57 -7.10
N ASP A 193 -4.75 -5.93 -6.17
CA ASP A 193 -5.07 -7.31 -5.83
C ASP A 193 -5.90 -8.05 -6.89
N ARG A 194 -6.32 -7.35 -7.94
CA ARG A 194 -7.21 -7.84 -9.02
C ARG A 194 -8.59 -8.30 -8.54
N GLN A 195 -9.06 -7.79 -7.41
CA GLN A 195 -10.39 -8.09 -6.86
C GLN A 195 -11.43 -7.15 -7.48
N GLN A 196 -11.86 -7.47 -8.70
CA GLN A 196 -12.74 -6.61 -9.51
C GLN A 196 -14.04 -6.22 -8.79
N LEU A 197 -14.69 -7.18 -8.10
CA LEU A 197 -15.93 -6.90 -7.38
C LEU A 197 -15.69 -5.85 -6.29
N LEU A 198 -14.73 -6.06 -5.39
CA LEU A 198 -14.46 -5.12 -4.30
C LEU A 198 -13.92 -3.78 -4.80
N MET A 199 -13.20 -3.76 -5.93
CA MET A 199 -12.83 -2.53 -6.61
C MET A 199 -14.07 -1.73 -7.04
N TRP A 200 -15.04 -2.34 -7.72
CA TRP A 200 -16.27 -1.65 -8.12
C TRP A 200 -17.12 -1.22 -6.93
N VAL A 201 -17.20 -2.05 -5.88
CA VAL A 201 -17.90 -1.70 -4.64
C VAL A 201 -17.21 -0.52 -3.94
N SER A 202 -15.87 -0.46 -3.96
CA SER A 202 -15.12 0.68 -3.42
C SER A 202 -15.32 1.96 -4.23
N LEU A 203 -15.42 1.84 -5.56
CA LEU A 203 -15.77 2.97 -6.41
C LEU A 203 -17.20 3.47 -6.12
N LEU A 204 -18.15 2.55 -5.92
CA LEU A 204 -19.50 2.91 -5.52
C LEU A 204 -19.53 3.62 -4.17
N ALA A 205 -18.79 3.12 -3.18
CA ALA A 205 -18.64 3.77 -1.87
C ALA A 205 -18.04 5.17 -2.01
N LEU A 206 -16.95 5.32 -2.79
CA LEU A 206 -16.30 6.61 -3.05
C LEU A 206 -17.28 7.64 -3.65
N VAL A 207 -18.02 7.25 -4.70
CA VAL A 207 -18.99 8.14 -5.36
C VAL A 207 -20.18 8.42 -4.45
N GLY A 208 -20.67 7.40 -3.73
CA GLY A 208 -21.78 7.50 -2.79
C GLY A 208 -21.48 8.43 -1.61
N ASP A 209 -20.33 8.26 -0.96
CA ASP A 209 -19.88 9.13 0.13
C ASP A 209 -19.62 10.56 -0.35
N CYS A 210 -19.05 10.73 -1.55
CA CYS A 210 -18.83 12.05 -2.13
C CYS A 210 -20.16 12.77 -2.41
N TYR A 211 -21.14 12.06 -2.97
CA TYR A 211 -22.48 12.58 -3.23
C TYR A 211 -23.21 12.93 -1.93
N LEU A 212 -23.17 12.02 -0.95
CA LEU A 212 -23.81 12.22 0.36
C LEU A 212 -23.19 13.39 1.11
N SER A 213 -21.86 13.54 1.04
CA SER A 213 -21.13 14.67 1.62
C SER A 213 -21.62 16.01 1.07
N TYR A 214 -21.88 16.11 -0.24
CA TYR A 214 -22.42 17.35 -0.84
C TYR A 214 -23.85 17.63 -0.42
N ILE A 215 -24.75 16.67 -0.59
CA ILE A 215 -26.17 16.90 -0.30
C ILE A 215 -26.38 17.26 1.16
N LEU A 216 -25.68 16.59 2.08
CA LEU A 216 -25.85 16.83 3.50
C LEU A 216 -25.01 18.01 4.01
N LYS A 217 -24.31 18.73 3.11
CA LYS A 217 -23.37 19.82 3.44
C LYS A 217 -22.34 19.40 4.49
N GLY A 218 -21.90 18.13 4.43
CA GLY A 218 -20.93 17.57 5.37
C GLY A 218 -19.52 18.09 5.10
N HIS A 219 -19.16 18.28 3.84
CA HIS A 219 -17.87 18.89 3.45
C HIS A 219 -18.02 19.73 2.18
N TYR A 220 -17.10 20.69 1.99
CA TYR A 220 -17.04 21.51 0.79
C TYR A 220 -16.46 20.72 -0.41
N LEU A 221 -16.65 21.25 -1.63
CA LEU A 221 -16.04 20.74 -2.85
C LEU A 221 -14.53 20.56 -2.73
N ILE A 222 -13.86 21.56 -2.15
CA ILE A 222 -12.41 21.53 -1.98
C ILE A 222 -11.98 20.42 -1.01
N ASP A 223 -12.76 20.12 0.02
CA ASP A 223 -12.46 19.07 0.99
C ASP A 223 -12.59 17.69 0.36
N ASN A 224 -13.64 17.47 -0.43
CA ASN A 224 -13.88 16.21 -1.11
C ASN A 224 -12.82 15.95 -2.19
N PHE A 225 -12.50 16.97 -3.00
CA PHE A 225 -11.40 16.89 -3.96
C PHE A 225 -10.05 16.66 -3.25
N GLY A 226 -9.78 17.40 -2.18
CA GLY A 226 -8.59 17.27 -1.35
C GLY A 226 -8.45 15.86 -0.79
N GLY A 227 -9.54 15.26 -0.29
CA GLY A 227 -9.55 13.88 0.21
C GLY A 227 -9.20 12.86 -0.88
N ILE A 228 -9.77 12.99 -2.08
CA ILE A 228 -9.46 12.09 -3.20
C ILE A 228 -7.99 12.25 -3.63
N ALA A 229 -7.55 13.49 -3.85
CA ALA A 229 -6.20 13.79 -4.33
C ALA A 229 -5.12 13.40 -3.32
N LEU A 230 -5.31 13.79 -2.05
CA LEU A 230 -4.38 13.47 -0.96
C LEU A 230 -4.37 11.98 -0.66
N GLY A 231 -5.54 11.33 -0.61
CA GLY A 231 -5.64 9.88 -0.41
C GLY A 231 -4.92 9.09 -1.48
N TYR A 232 -5.07 9.48 -2.75
CA TYR A 232 -4.34 8.89 -3.87
C TYR A 232 -2.82 9.16 -3.79
N TYR A 233 -2.42 10.38 -3.42
CA TYR A 233 -1.00 10.73 -3.28
C TYR A 233 -0.32 9.96 -2.14
N ILE A 234 -0.97 9.85 -0.98
CA ILE A 234 -0.49 9.05 0.16
C ILE A 234 -0.33 7.59 -0.28
N TRP A 235 -1.32 7.04 -0.97
CA TRP A 235 -1.24 5.68 -1.50
C TRP A 235 -0.05 5.51 -2.44
N LEU A 236 0.16 6.45 -3.37
CA LEU A 236 1.27 6.41 -4.33
C LEU A 236 2.64 6.46 -3.63
N VAL A 237 2.83 7.39 -2.71
CA VAL A 237 4.06 7.54 -1.92
C VAL A 237 4.32 6.28 -1.11
N THR A 238 3.29 5.75 -0.48
CA THR A 238 3.39 4.56 0.35
C THR A 238 3.70 3.32 -0.48
N ASN A 239 3.02 3.17 -1.62
CA ASN A 239 3.24 2.09 -2.57
C ASN A 239 4.68 2.05 -3.10
N ASN A 240 5.20 3.21 -3.50
CA ASN A 240 6.47 3.28 -4.21
C ASN A 240 7.68 3.33 -3.27
N TRP A 241 7.56 3.99 -2.10
CA TRP A 241 8.72 4.32 -1.26
C TRP A 241 8.61 3.76 0.15
N LEU A 242 7.62 4.21 0.92
CA LEU A 242 7.59 3.95 2.38
C LEU A 242 7.42 2.47 2.70
N CYS A 243 6.55 1.79 1.95
CA CYS A 243 6.26 0.39 2.22
C CYS A 243 7.44 -0.53 1.84
N TYR A 244 8.27 -0.14 0.87
CA TYR A 244 9.47 -0.91 0.54
C TYR A 244 10.42 -0.99 1.74
N PHE A 245 10.58 0.10 2.49
CA PHE A 245 11.41 0.10 3.68
C PHE A 245 10.86 -0.84 4.76
N VAL A 246 9.56 -0.75 5.06
CA VAL A 246 8.93 -1.59 6.09
C VAL A 246 8.92 -3.05 5.66
N ASP A 247 8.36 -3.37 4.50
CA ASP A 247 8.22 -4.75 4.03
C ASP A 247 9.59 -5.44 3.86
N VAL A 248 10.52 -4.80 3.15
CA VAL A 248 11.78 -5.46 2.75
C VAL A 248 12.87 -5.30 3.79
N LYS A 249 13.06 -4.10 4.37
CA LYS A 249 14.18 -3.86 5.30
C LYS A 249 13.86 -4.28 6.73
N VAL A 250 12.62 -4.09 7.18
CA VAL A 250 12.22 -4.45 8.56
C VAL A 250 11.73 -5.89 8.63
N PHE A 251 10.81 -6.28 7.75
CA PHE A 251 10.18 -7.61 7.79
C PHE A 251 10.84 -8.65 6.88
N GLY A 252 11.75 -8.26 5.98
CA GLY A 252 12.44 -9.19 5.09
C GLY A 252 11.52 -9.87 4.08
N MET A 253 10.38 -9.23 3.75
CA MET A 253 9.42 -9.74 2.77
C MET A 253 10.03 -9.77 1.38
N THR A 254 9.80 -10.86 0.68
CA THR A 254 10.15 -11.03 -0.73
C THR A 254 9.18 -10.26 -1.63
N ILE A 255 9.60 -9.99 -2.87
CA ILE A 255 8.75 -9.29 -3.85
C ILE A 255 7.46 -10.08 -4.14
N HIS A 256 7.51 -11.41 -4.14
CA HIS A 256 6.33 -12.26 -4.37
C HIS A 256 5.30 -12.17 -3.23
N GLU A 257 5.75 -12.10 -1.98
CA GLU A 257 4.87 -11.91 -0.82
C GLU A 257 4.22 -10.53 -0.82
N ARG A 258 4.91 -9.52 -1.38
CA ARG A 258 4.39 -8.15 -1.49
C ARG A 258 3.36 -7.99 -2.61
N PHE A 259 3.44 -8.82 -3.66
CA PHE A 259 2.58 -8.75 -4.84
C PHE A 259 2.05 -10.14 -5.26
N PRO A 260 1.26 -10.84 -4.41
CA PRO A 260 0.91 -12.25 -4.61
C PRO A 260 0.10 -12.50 -5.88
N ASN A 261 -0.75 -11.53 -6.27
CA ASN A 261 -1.64 -11.64 -7.42
C ASN A 261 -1.11 -10.94 -8.67
N GLN A 262 0.05 -10.31 -8.58
CA GLN A 262 0.65 -9.62 -9.71
C GLN A 262 1.58 -10.61 -10.39
N GLN A 263 1.25 -10.96 -11.64
CA GLN A 263 2.26 -11.47 -12.56
C GLN A 263 3.29 -10.35 -12.72
N LEU A 264 4.33 -10.40 -11.89
CA LEU A 264 5.53 -9.60 -12.12
C LEU A 264 5.91 -9.85 -13.57
N GLN A 265 5.98 -8.78 -14.35
CA GLN A 265 6.47 -8.91 -15.71
C GLN A 265 7.85 -9.53 -15.61
N SER A 266 8.04 -10.63 -16.34
CA SER A 266 9.31 -11.36 -16.34
C SER A 266 10.44 -10.40 -16.67
N ASP A 267 10.21 -9.42 -17.54
CA ASP A 267 11.25 -8.53 -18.04
C ASP A 267 11.00 -7.08 -17.60
N CYS A 268 12.00 -6.45 -17.00
CA CYS A 268 11.96 -5.03 -16.70
C CYS A 268 11.98 -4.23 -18.01
N GLN A 269 10.96 -3.42 -18.28
CA GLN A 269 10.85 -2.67 -19.54
C GLN A 269 12.02 -1.69 -19.79
N ASN A 270 12.73 -1.28 -18.73
CA ASN A 270 13.76 -0.25 -18.85
C ASN A 270 15.17 -0.83 -19.04
N CYS A 271 15.49 -1.95 -18.39
CA CYS A 271 16.80 -2.60 -18.54
C CYS A 271 16.77 -3.87 -19.40
N GLY A 272 15.59 -4.41 -19.72
CA GLY A 272 15.45 -5.66 -20.46
C GLY A 272 15.89 -6.91 -19.68
N GLU A 273 16.38 -6.75 -18.46
CA GLU A 273 16.74 -7.87 -17.60
C GLU A 273 15.49 -8.51 -16.99
N CYS A 274 15.57 -9.83 -16.85
CA CYS A 274 14.52 -10.60 -16.24
C CYS A 274 14.48 -10.23 -14.74
N VAL A 275 13.36 -9.73 -14.24
CA VAL A 275 13.12 -9.50 -12.79
C VAL A 275 13.35 -10.79 -12.00
N HIS A 276 13.19 -11.94 -12.67
CA HIS A 276 13.51 -13.26 -12.11
C HIS A 276 15.00 -13.42 -11.77
N ASP A 277 15.92 -12.79 -12.50
CA ASP A 277 17.36 -12.87 -12.23
C ASP A 277 17.73 -12.08 -10.96
N TRP A 278 17.02 -10.97 -10.72
CA TRP A 278 17.14 -10.19 -9.49
C TRP A 278 16.65 -10.98 -8.27
N LEU A 279 15.61 -11.79 -8.46
CA LEU A 279 15.07 -12.69 -7.44
C LEU A 279 16.01 -13.87 -7.14
N GLN A 280 16.69 -14.43 -8.15
CA GLN A 280 17.67 -15.50 -7.94
C GLN A 280 18.88 -15.02 -7.15
N LEU A 281 19.34 -13.78 -7.37
CA LEU A 281 20.42 -13.20 -6.57
C LEU A 281 20.06 -13.13 -5.08
N ASP A 282 18.79 -12.83 -4.76
CA ASP A 282 18.30 -12.75 -3.38
C ASP A 282 18.22 -14.15 -2.72
N GLU A 283 17.81 -15.19 -3.46
CA GLU A 283 17.86 -16.58 -2.97
C GLU A 283 19.30 -17.04 -2.71
N ILE A 284 20.22 -16.75 -3.63
CA ILE A 284 21.64 -17.04 -3.47
C ILE A 284 22.19 -16.32 -2.23
N GLU A 285 21.77 -15.07 -1.98
CA GLU A 285 22.19 -14.32 -0.82
C GLU A 285 21.59 -14.88 0.49
N LYS A 286 20.32 -15.30 0.49
CA LYS A 286 19.67 -16.02 1.60
C LYS A 286 20.40 -17.32 1.93
N LEU A 287 20.71 -18.14 0.93
CA LEU A 287 21.47 -19.38 1.10
C LEU A 287 22.87 -19.09 1.66
N LYS A 288 23.55 -18.05 1.18
CA LYS A 288 24.85 -17.60 1.73
C LYS A 288 24.77 -17.08 3.16
N ARG A 289 23.63 -16.56 3.62
CA ARG A 289 23.42 -16.18 5.02
C ARG A 289 23.18 -17.41 5.88
N GLN A 290 22.34 -18.34 5.43
CA GLN A 290 22.07 -19.59 6.14
C GLN A 290 23.32 -20.46 6.27
N SER A 291 24.16 -20.55 5.24
CA SER A 291 25.43 -21.28 5.31
C SER A 291 26.39 -20.67 6.34
N ARG A 292 26.56 -19.34 6.33
CA ARG A 292 27.37 -18.63 7.32
C ARG A 292 26.91 -18.88 8.75
N PHE A 293 25.61 -18.87 9.02
CA PHE A 293 25.09 -19.22 10.36
C PHE A 293 25.38 -20.67 10.76
N ARG A 294 25.36 -21.60 9.80
CA ARG A 294 25.66 -23.01 10.03
C ARG A 294 27.14 -23.20 10.36
N ASP A 295 28.04 -22.52 9.64
CA ASP A 295 29.48 -22.57 9.87
C ASP A 295 29.89 -22.00 11.24
N THR A 296 29.25 -20.89 11.67
CA THR A 296 29.50 -20.32 13.01
C THR A 296 29.10 -21.28 14.13
N LYS A 297 28.02 -22.06 13.94
CA LYS A 297 27.60 -23.09 14.91
C LYS A 297 28.59 -24.27 14.96
N TYR A 298 29.10 -24.70 13.82
CA TYR A 298 30.08 -25.79 13.77
C TYR A 298 31.40 -25.43 14.49
N HIS A 299 31.88 -24.19 14.34
CA HIS A 299 33.09 -23.75 15.02
C HIS A 299 32.93 -23.59 16.54
N GLN A 300 31.72 -23.33 17.05
CA GLN A 300 31.48 -23.29 18.50
C GLN A 300 31.36 -24.67 19.15
N GLN A 301 31.09 -25.73 18.38
CA GLN A 301 30.93 -27.09 18.91
C GLN A 301 32.18 -27.96 18.75
N THR A 302 33.28 -27.43 18.19
CA THR A 302 34.54 -28.18 18.19
C THR A 302 35.10 -28.14 19.60
N PRO A 303 35.14 -29.27 20.35
CA PRO A 303 35.72 -29.30 21.67
C PRO A 303 37.18 -28.90 21.56
N GLN A 304 37.62 -27.89 22.30
CA GLN A 304 39.04 -27.64 22.51
C GLN A 304 39.62 -28.86 23.22
N HIS A 305 40.12 -29.83 22.45
CA HIS A 305 41.08 -30.79 22.97
C HIS A 305 42.35 -30.01 23.25
N SER A 306 42.43 -29.50 24.48
CA SER A 306 43.62 -28.91 25.07
C SER A 306 44.80 -29.86 24.86
N GLN A 307 45.69 -29.48 23.94
CA GLN A 307 47.04 -30.03 23.86
C GLN A 307 47.80 -29.50 25.08
N THR A 308 47.86 -30.30 26.14
CA THR A 308 48.82 -30.13 27.23
C THR A 308 50.22 -30.47 26.70
N ALA A 309 50.86 -29.50 26.07
CA ALA A 309 52.27 -29.58 25.72
C ALA A 309 53.12 -29.37 26.99
N ALA A 310 53.79 -30.43 27.42
CA ALA A 310 54.77 -30.41 28.49
C ALA A 310 55.90 -29.43 28.14
N THR A 311 56.03 -28.36 28.94
CA THR A 311 57.12 -27.39 28.84
C THR A 311 58.33 -27.96 29.57
N THR A 312 59.32 -28.43 28.81
CA THR A 312 60.65 -28.77 29.34
C THR A 312 61.36 -27.47 29.71
N GLN A 313 61.67 -27.30 30.99
CA GLN A 313 62.44 -26.17 31.51
C GLN A 313 63.93 -26.40 31.24
N ASP A 314 64.52 -25.55 30.40
CA ASP A 314 65.99 -25.44 30.30
C ASP A 314 66.53 -24.60 31.47
N PRO A 315 67.65 -25.01 32.10
CA PRO A 315 68.25 -24.29 33.20
C PRO A 315 68.99 -23.03 32.72
N ALA A 316 68.78 -21.94 33.45
CA ALA A 316 69.38 -20.63 33.21
C ALA A 316 70.91 -20.65 33.38
N PRO A 317 71.68 -19.95 32.51
CA PRO A 317 73.11 -19.78 32.70
C PRO A 317 73.40 -18.76 33.80
N GLN A 318 74.22 -19.18 34.76
CA GLN A 318 74.81 -18.33 35.79
C GLN A 318 75.76 -17.31 35.16
N ASN A 319 75.55 -16.03 35.46
CA ASN A 319 76.45 -14.95 35.08
C ASN A 319 77.35 -14.58 36.28
N PRO A 320 78.68 -14.70 36.18
CA PRO A 320 79.59 -14.24 37.22
C PRO A 320 79.95 -12.76 37.01
N ASP A 321 80.24 -12.10 38.14
CA ASP A 321 81.02 -10.87 38.27
C ASP A 321 80.51 -9.58 37.63
N HIS A 322 80.21 -8.59 38.48
CA HIS A 322 81.05 -7.40 38.51
C HIS A 322 80.93 -6.61 39.83
N GLN A 323 82.09 -6.45 40.47
CA GLN A 323 82.37 -5.54 41.58
C GLN A 323 82.43 -4.07 41.12
N ARG A 324 82.40 -3.17 42.12
CA ARG A 324 82.86 -1.75 42.13
C ARG A 324 81.86 -0.76 41.52
N GLN A 325 81.47 0.34 42.18
CA GLN A 325 82.12 1.22 43.16
C GLN A 325 81.10 1.82 44.12
#